data_AF-A0A7Y5SBX5-F1
#
_entry.id   AF-A0A7Y5SBX5-F1
#
_cell.length_a   1.000
_cell.length_b   1.000
_cell.length_c   1.000
_cell.angle_alpha   90.00
_cell.angle_beta   90.00
_cell.angle_gamma   90.00
#
_symmetry.space_group_name_H-M   'P 1'
#
loop_
_entity.id
_entity.type
_entity.pdbx_description
1 polymer ?
#
loop_
_entity_poly.entity_id
_entity_poly.type
_entity_poly.pdbx_seq_one_letter_code
_entity_poly.pdbx_strand_id
1 'polypeptide(L)'
;MGAALALLAACGSGDEGAVGVPAEMACNTTDLGGEFHLLTEGEVSVRNLADLADDAGGRARELRLAGLRGGRFSYWEEQVGRPPFDLPAQALCQALEFGSEAEAERFVRELRAEPGKLATTAMTWLPRGQREAEEVPLTTAPALPAGARAFRIAANGPGPDVELYAVFAPNGRYVQSVHVSGGRHVEDALAMMESLAGRTRILTAAR
;
A
#
# COMPACT_ATOMS: atom_id res chain seq x y z
N MET A 1 -0.15 16.35 -13.51
CA MET A 1 0.46 15.09 -14.00
C MET A 1 -0.40 13.94 -13.49
N GLY A 2 -1.35 13.45 -14.29
CA GLY A 2 -2.41 12.52 -13.81
C GLY A 2 -2.75 11.40 -14.78
N ALA A 3 -1.79 10.93 -15.58
CA ALA A 3 -2.05 10.00 -16.68
C ALA A 3 -1.56 8.55 -16.42
N ALA A 4 -0.83 8.28 -15.35
CA ALA A 4 -0.22 6.97 -15.13
C ALA A 4 -1.15 5.94 -14.45
N LEU A 5 -2.14 6.38 -13.66
CA LEU A 5 -3.05 5.47 -12.94
C LEU A 5 -4.19 4.92 -13.81
N ALA A 6 -4.61 5.64 -14.85
CA ALA A 6 -5.68 5.20 -15.75
C ALA A 6 -5.28 4.01 -16.64
N LEU A 7 -3.99 3.72 -16.77
CA LEU A 7 -3.47 2.61 -17.59
C LEU A 7 -3.54 1.24 -16.88
N LEU A 8 -3.82 1.19 -15.57
CA LEU A 8 -4.01 -0.07 -14.85
C LEU A 8 -5.45 -0.58 -14.87
N ALA A 9 -6.43 0.28 -15.20
CA ALA A 9 -7.85 -0.04 -15.11
C ALA A 9 -8.49 -0.49 -16.44
N ALA A 10 -7.81 -0.33 -17.58
CA ALA A 10 -8.42 -0.52 -18.90
C ALA A 10 -7.50 -1.25 -19.89
N CYS A 11 -7.23 -2.53 -19.64
CA CYS A 11 -7.00 -3.60 -20.64
C CYS A 11 -6.41 -4.83 -19.94
N GLY A 12 -7.28 -5.77 -19.55
CA GLY A 12 -6.87 -7.03 -18.93
C GLY A 12 -8.08 -7.92 -18.67
N SER A 13 -8.84 -8.25 -19.71
CA SER A 13 -9.85 -9.30 -19.64
C SER A 13 -9.16 -10.65 -19.45
N GLY A 14 -9.26 -11.21 -18.24
CA GLY A 14 -8.98 -12.62 -17.93
C GLY A 14 -7.50 -12.97 -17.85
N ASP A 15 -6.88 -12.77 -16.69
CA ASP A 15 -5.61 -13.41 -16.35
C ASP A 15 -5.90 -14.56 -15.37
N GLU A 16 -5.61 -15.79 -15.77
CA GLU A 16 -5.65 -16.99 -14.94
C GLU A 16 -4.68 -16.80 -13.76
N GLY A 17 -5.16 -16.34 -12.61
CA GLY A 17 -4.32 -16.23 -11.40
C GLY A 17 -4.64 -15.10 -10.43
N ALA A 18 -5.63 -14.24 -10.70
CA ALA A 18 -6.11 -13.31 -9.69
C ALA A 18 -6.78 -14.11 -8.56
N VAL A 19 -6.06 -14.28 -7.45
CA VAL A 19 -6.63 -14.87 -6.25
C VAL A 19 -7.59 -13.85 -5.66
N GLY A 20 -8.84 -14.27 -5.47
CA GLY A 20 -9.89 -13.43 -4.89
C GLY A 20 -9.58 -13.11 -3.43
N VAL A 21 -8.72 -12.12 -3.21
CA VAL A 21 -8.61 -11.45 -1.91
C VAL A 21 -10.02 -10.97 -1.56
N PRO A 22 -10.48 -10.98 -0.30
CA PRO A 22 -11.78 -10.39 0.07
C PRO A 22 -11.74 -8.85 -0.03
N ALA A 23 -12.83 -8.22 -0.49
CA ALA A 23 -12.88 -6.75 -0.67
C ALA A 23 -12.62 -6.02 0.66
N GLU A 24 -13.04 -6.65 1.76
CA GLU A 24 -12.88 -6.17 3.12
C GLU A 24 -11.41 -6.10 3.55
N MET A 25 -10.47 -6.73 2.85
CA MET A 25 -9.05 -6.66 3.20
C MET A 25 -8.40 -5.32 2.84
N ALA A 26 -9.02 -4.52 1.96
CA ALA A 26 -8.62 -3.15 1.65
C ALA A 26 -9.46 -2.15 2.47
N CYS A 27 -9.04 -0.88 2.52
CA CYS A 27 -9.76 0.14 3.26
C CYS A 27 -11.13 0.47 2.65
N ASN A 28 -12.05 0.94 3.48
CA ASN A 28 -13.31 1.57 3.08
C ASN A 28 -13.42 2.98 3.69
N THR A 29 -14.51 3.69 3.42
CA THR A 29 -14.74 5.07 3.90
C THR A 29 -14.61 5.22 5.43
N THR A 30 -14.97 4.21 6.21
CA THR A 30 -14.85 4.25 7.68
C THR A 30 -13.40 4.21 8.15
N ASP A 31 -12.51 3.56 7.38
CA ASP A 31 -11.09 3.44 7.76
C ASP A 31 -10.29 4.71 7.49
N LEU A 32 -10.70 5.51 6.49
CA LEU A 32 -9.99 6.73 6.10
C LEU A 32 -10.59 8.02 6.66
N GLY A 33 -11.90 8.06 6.89
CA GLY A 33 -12.64 9.29 7.21
C GLY A 33 -13.59 9.73 6.09
N GLY A 34 -14.57 10.55 6.43
CA GLY A 34 -15.64 10.99 5.51
C GLY A 34 -15.18 11.98 4.43
N GLU A 35 -13.99 12.55 4.60
CA GLU A 35 -13.34 13.48 3.69
C GLU A 35 -12.64 12.79 2.51
N PHE A 36 -12.39 11.48 2.58
CA PHE A 36 -11.77 10.75 1.48
C PHE A 36 -12.80 10.21 0.49
N HIS A 37 -12.51 10.34 -0.80
CA HIS A 37 -13.30 9.75 -1.88
C HIS A 37 -12.51 8.66 -2.60
N LEU A 38 -13.18 7.54 -2.87
CA LEU A 38 -12.61 6.44 -3.63
C LEU A 38 -12.41 6.90 -5.08
N LEU A 39 -11.17 6.85 -5.55
CA LEU A 39 -10.82 7.14 -6.95
C LEU A 39 -10.83 5.87 -7.80
N THR A 40 -10.25 4.79 -7.29
CA THR A 40 -10.21 3.50 -7.97
C THR A 40 -9.91 2.38 -7.00
N GLU A 41 -10.37 1.18 -7.33
CA GLU A 41 -10.01 -0.07 -6.65
C GLU A 41 -9.83 -1.17 -7.68
N GLY A 42 -9.16 -2.26 -7.29
CA GLY A 42 -8.97 -3.37 -8.20
C GLY A 42 -8.03 -4.43 -7.67
N GLU A 43 -7.89 -5.50 -8.44
CA GLU A 43 -6.99 -6.59 -8.14
C GLU A 43 -5.61 -6.34 -8.75
N VAL A 44 -4.58 -6.89 -8.11
CA VAL A 44 -3.20 -6.81 -8.57
C VAL A 44 -2.61 -8.19 -8.69
N SER A 45 -2.08 -8.51 -9.86
CA SER A 45 -1.26 -9.70 -10.05
C SER A 45 0.18 -9.44 -9.59
N VAL A 46 0.94 -10.51 -9.37
CA VAL A 46 2.39 -10.42 -9.12
C VAL A 46 3.10 -9.64 -10.25
N ARG A 47 2.63 -9.78 -11.49
CA ARG A 47 3.18 -9.07 -12.64
C ARG A 47 2.91 -7.57 -12.56
N ASN A 48 1.67 -7.17 -12.27
CA ASN A 48 1.32 -5.74 -12.14
C ASN A 48 2.17 -5.05 -11.07
N LEU A 49 2.41 -5.73 -9.95
CA LEU A 49 3.25 -5.20 -8.86
C LEU A 49 4.73 -5.13 -9.24
N ALA A 50 5.21 -6.13 -9.99
CA ALA A 50 6.60 -6.17 -10.43
C ALA A 50 6.91 -5.09 -11.48
N ASP A 51 5.95 -4.77 -12.35
CA ASP A 51 6.08 -3.73 -13.39
C ASP A 51 6.26 -2.31 -12.80
N LEU A 52 6.07 -2.13 -11.49
CA LEU A 52 6.34 -0.88 -10.78
C LEU A 52 7.83 -0.68 -10.42
N ALA A 53 8.64 -1.73 -10.49
CA ALA A 53 10.06 -1.68 -10.18
C ALA A 53 10.91 -1.46 -11.45
N ASP A 54 12.13 -0.92 -11.26
CA ASP A 54 13.06 -0.68 -12.37
C ASP A 54 13.49 -1.98 -13.09
N ASP A 55 13.64 -3.09 -12.34
CA ASP A 55 13.81 -4.45 -12.88
C ASP A 55 12.56 -5.30 -12.60
N ALA A 56 11.55 -5.17 -13.46
CA ALA A 56 10.30 -5.92 -13.36
C ALA A 56 10.52 -7.44 -13.40
N GLY A 57 11.45 -7.93 -14.22
CA GLY A 57 11.73 -9.35 -14.36
C GLY A 57 12.34 -9.96 -13.10
N GLY A 58 13.35 -9.30 -12.52
CA GLY A 58 13.91 -9.65 -11.23
C GLY A 58 12.88 -9.57 -10.11
N ARG A 59 12.10 -8.50 -10.06
CA ARG A 59 11.11 -8.29 -9.02
C ARG A 59 10.00 -9.34 -9.04
N ALA A 60 9.52 -9.71 -10.23
CA ALA A 60 8.51 -10.76 -10.37
C ALA A 60 9.01 -12.12 -9.88
N ARG A 61 10.32 -12.42 -9.99
CA ARG A 61 10.91 -13.64 -9.42
C ARG A 61 10.97 -13.56 -7.89
N GLU A 62 11.44 -12.43 -7.35
CA GLU A 62 11.50 -12.21 -5.90
C GLU A 62 10.13 -12.35 -5.24
N LEU A 63 9.09 -11.72 -5.80
CA LEU A 63 7.73 -11.77 -5.25
C LEU A 63 7.15 -13.18 -5.27
N ARG A 64 7.36 -13.95 -6.35
CA ARG A 64 6.91 -15.35 -6.41
C ARG A 64 7.66 -16.23 -5.41
N LEU A 65 8.97 -16.04 -5.27
CA LEU A 65 9.78 -16.77 -4.27
C LEU A 65 9.38 -16.43 -2.84
N ALA A 66 8.91 -15.21 -2.60
CA ALA A 66 8.35 -14.81 -1.31
C ALA A 66 7.00 -15.48 -1.00
N GLY A 67 6.36 -16.12 -1.98
CA GLY A 67 5.06 -16.78 -1.85
C GLY A 67 3.88 -15.89 -2.23
N LEU A 68 4.11 -14.72 -2.85
CA LEU A 68 3.05 -13.80 -3.25
C LEU A 68 2.20 -14.42 -4.37
N ARG A 69 0.87 -14.39 -4.18
CA ARG A 69 -0.10 -14.90 -5.15
C ARG A 69 -0.81 -13.78 -5.93
N GLY A 70 -1.06 -12.66 -5.27
CA GLY A 70 -1.78 -11.52 -5.83
C GLY A 70 -2.23 -10.58 -4.73
N GLY A 71 -3.16 -9.68 -5.04
CA GLY A 71 -3.67 -8.73 -4.06
C GLY A 71 -4.88 -7.94 -4.53
N ARG A 72 -5.34 -7.05 -3.66
CA ARG A 72 -6.30 -5.98 -3.97
C ARG A 72 -5.75 -4.65 -3.48
N PHE A 73 -6.17 -3.57 -4.12
CA PHE A 73 -5.94 -2.22 -3.65
C PHE A 73 -7.20 -1.35 -3.73
N SER A 74 -7.19 -0.26 -2.98
CA SER A 74 -8.14 0.85 -3.05
C SER A 74 -7.36 2.15 -2.93
N TYR A 75 -7.62 3.11 -3.81
CA TYR A 75 -6.97 4.40 -3.87
C TYR A 75 -7.96 5.52 -3.61
N TRP A 76 -7.58 6.42 -2.71
CA TRP A 76 -8.42 7.46 -2.15
C TRP A 76 -7.71 8.80 -2.23
N GLU A 77 -8.50 9.86 -2.40
CA GLU A 77 -8.02 11.24 -2.34
C GLU A 77 -8.94 12.05 -1.43
N GLU A 78 -8.35 12.97 -0.67
CA GLU A 78 -9.09 13.89 0.19
C GLU A 78 -9.85 14.92 -0.64
N GLN A 79 -11.12 15.13 -0.30
CA GLN A 79 -11.92 16.20 -0.85
C GLN A 79 -11.47 17.54 -0.27
N VAL A 80 -10.71 18.29 -1.07
CA VAL A 80 -10.38 19.68 -0.78
C VAL A 80 -11.45 20.62 -1.35
N GLY A 81 -11.67 21.76 -0.68
CA GLY A 81 -12.74 22.73 -0.98
C GLY A 81 -12.56 23.51 -2.29
N ARG A 82 -12.74 24.85 -2.28
CA ARG A 82 -12.38 25.74 -3.41
C ARG A 82 -11.08 26.50 -3.08
N PRO A 83 -10.16 26.71 -4.06
CA PRO A 83 -8.81 27.22 -3.79
C PRO A 83 -8.78 28.56 -3.06
N PRO A 84 -7.68 28.89 -2.36
CA PRO A 84 -6.42 28.15 -2.25
C PRO A 84 -6.41 27.11 -1.12
N PHE A 85 -5.89 25.92 -1.37
CA PHE A 85 -5.70 24.85 -0.38
C PHE A 85 -4.40 24.09 -0.68
N ASP A 86 -3.90 23.40 0.34
CA ASP A 86 -2.75 22.51 0.22
C ASP A 86 -3.03 21.34 -0.75
N LEU A 87 -1.98 20.65 -1.19
CA LEU A 87 -2.14 19.45 -2.02
C LEU A 87 -3.04 18.44 -1.29
N PRO A 88 -4.09 17.90 -1.94
CA PRO A 88 -5.01 16.98 -1.27
C PRO A 88 -4.24 15.76 -0.75
N ALA A 89 -4.57 15.32 0.46
CA ALA A 89 -4.03 14.08 0.97
C ALA A 89 -4.46 12.89 0.08
N GLN A 90 -3.59 11.92 -0.08
CA GLN A 90 -3.87 10.72 -0.85
C GLN A 90 -3.58 9.50 -0.01
N ALA A 91 -4.37 8.44 -0.20
CA ALA A 91 -4.22 7.21 0.55
C ALA A 91 -4.40 5.96 -0.31
N LEU A 92 -3.50 4.99 -0.16
CA LEU A 92 -3.55 3.70 -0.86
C LEU A 92 -3.50 2.58 0.16
N CYS A 93 -4.59 1.83 0.18
CA CYS A 93 -4.69 0.64 0.98
C CYS A 93 -4.58 -0.58 0.09
N GLN A 94 -3.67 -1.48 0.42
CA GLN A 94 -3.38 -2.68 -0.34
C GLN A 94 -3.40 -3.91 0.58
N ALA A 95 -3.90 -5.03 0.06
CA ALA A 95 -3.83 -6.33 0.71
C ALA A 95 -3.22 -7.33 -0.26
N LEU A 96 -2.13 -7.96 0.15
CA LEU A 96 -1.39 -8.95 -0.62
C LEU A 96 -1.60 -10.34 -0.02
N GLU A 97 -1.98 -11.32 -0.84
CA GLU A 97 -2.12 -12.72 -0.40
C GLU A 97 -0.83 -13.52 -0.63
N PHE A 98 -0.40 -14.22 0.40
CA PHE A 98 0.70 -15.16 0.39
C PHE A 98 0.21 -16.61 0.49
N GLY A 99 1.08 -17.55 0.17
CA GLY A 99 0.77 -18.98 0.29
C GLY A 99 0.53 -19.44 1.72
N SER A 100 1.10 -18.75 2.71
CA SER A 100 0.93 -19.02 4.14
C SER A 100 1.11 -17.76 4.99
N GLU A 101 0.69 -17.85 6.25
CA GLU A 101 0.95 -16.82 7.27
C GLU A 101 2.44 -16.59 7.50
N ALA A 102 3.23 -17.67 7.61
CA ALA A 102 4.69 -17.57 7.79
C ALA A 102 5.37 -16.84 6.62
N GLU A 103 4.86 -16.97 5.39
CA GLU A 103 5.34 -16.22 4.22
C GLU A 103 4.98 -14.73 4.30
N ALA A 104 3.75 -14.39 4.70
CA ALA A 104 3.31 -13.01 4.90
C ALA A 104 4.12 -12.30 5.99
N GLU A 105 4.31 -12.95 7.15
CA GLU A 105 5.12 -12.42 8.25
C GLU A 105 6.59 -12.26 7.83
N ARG A 106 7.15 -13.25 7.13
CA ARG A 106 8.51 -13.17 6.59
C ARG A 106 8.65 -11.99 5.64
N PHE A 107 7.69 -11.80 4.74
CA PHE A 107 7.70 -10.68 3.80
C PHE A 107 7.80 -9.34 4.53
N VAL A 108 6.96 -9.09 5.55
CA VAL A 108 7.01 -7.83 6.31
C VAL A 108 8.32 -7.68 7.09
N ARG A 109 8.79 -8.75 7.74
CA ARG A 109 10.05 -8.74 8.49
C ARG A 109 11.27 -8.45 7.60
N GLU A 110 11.24 -8.90 6.35
CA GLU A 110 12.34 -8.74 5.40
C GLU A 110 12.26 -7.45 4.57
N LEU A 111 11.22 -6.62 4.75
CA LEU A 111 11.16 -5.30 4.15
C LEU A 111 12.39 -4.48 4.57
N ARG A 112 12.98 -3.78 3.61
CA ARG A 112 14.09 -2.88 3.85
C ARG A 112 13.64 -1.47 3.51
N ALA A 113 14.18 -0.50 4.24
CA ALA A 113 14.02 0.92 3.95
C ALA A 113 14.84 1.29 2.70
N GLU A 114 14.49 0.67 1.57
CA GLU A 114 15.10 0.84 0.27
C GLU A 114 13.94 1.13 -0.71
N PRO A 115 13.95 2.27 -1.43
CA PRO A 115 12.84 2.65 -2.30
C PRO A 115 12.44 1.55 -3.29
N GLY A 116 13.42 0.85 -3.88
CA GLY A 116 13.17 -0.27 -4.80
C GLY A 116 12.50 -1.49 -4.16
N LYS A 117 12.64 -1.69 -2.85
CA LYS A 117 11.99 -2.79 -2.11
C LYS A 117 10.60 -2.40 -1.59
N LEU A 118 10.40 -1.12 -1.29
CA LEU A 118 9.09 -0.53 -1.00
C LEU A 118 8.28 -0.23 -2.28
N ALA A 119 8.91 -0.34 -3.46
CA ALA A 119 8.32 -0.07 -4.77
C ALA A 119 7.03 -0.83 -5.07
N THR A 120 6.91 -2.03 -4.52
CA THR A 120 5.79 -2.94 -4.81
C THR A 120 4.47 -2.55 -4.19
N THR A 121 4.38 -1.43 -3.47
CA THR A 121 3.17 -1.10 -2.72
C THR A 121 2.62 0.30 -2.92
N ALA A 122 3.33 1.23 -3.58
CA ALA A 122 2.80 2.56 -3.94
C ALA A 122 3.62 3.41 -4.94
N MET A 123 4.67 2.86 -5.57
CA MET A 123 5.69 3.72 -6.22
C MET A 123 5.24 4.49 -7.47
N THR A 124 4.02 4.28 -7.98
CA THR A 124 3.48 5.10 -9.07
C THR A 124 3.32 6.57 -8.69
N TRP A 125 3.37 6.92 -7.40
CA TRP A 125 3.21 8.29 -6.92
C TRP A 125 4.53 9.05 -6.73
N LEU A 126 5.66 8.34 -6.66
CA LEU A 126 6.93 9.01 -6.40
C LEU A 126 7.54 9.53 -7.70
N PRO A 127 7.87 10.83 -7.80
CA PRO A 127 8.55 11.38 -8.96
C PRO A 127 9.81 10.57 -9.30
N ARG A 128 10.15 10.52 -10.59
CA ARG A 128 11.41 9.95 -11.06
C ARG A 128 12.52 10.91 -10.61
N GLY A 129 13.30 10.49 -9.61
CA GLY A 129 14.27 11.33 -8.91
C GLY A 129 15.04 10.56 -7.84
N GLN A 130 15.82 11.26 -7.03
CA GLN A 130 16.46 10.66 -5.86
C GLN A 130 15.38 10.32 -4.83
N ARG A 131 15.47 9.11 -4.27
CA ARG A 131 14.52 8.61 -3.29
C ARG A 131 15.29 8.15 -2.08
N GLU A 132 14.79 8.53 -0.92
CA GLU A 132 15.29 8.10 0.37
C GLU A 132 14.16 7.39 1.10
N ALA A 133 14.50 6.33 1.82
CA ALA A 133 13.55 5.62 2.66
C ALA A 133 14.20 5.35 4.01
N GLU A 134 13.41 5.52 5.07
CA GLU A 134 13.81 5.20 6.44
C GLU A 134 12.70 4.44 7.14
N GLU A 135 13.06 3.58 8.07
CA GLU A 135 12.10 2.93 8.96
C GLU A 135 11.75 3.87 10.10
N VAL A 136 10.45 4.03 10.35
CA VAL A 136 9.91 4.88 11.42
C VAL A 136 9.61 3.99 12.63
N PRO A 137 10.23 4.22 13.80
CA PRO A 137 9.96 3.43 15.00
C PRO A 137 8.49 3.54 15.44
N LEU A 138 7.85 2.40 15.63
CA LEU A 138 6.48 2.31 16.15
C LEU A 138 6.48 2.35 17.68
N THR A 139 6.64 3.53 18.27
CA THR A 139 6.71 3.70 19.73
C THR A 139 5.34 3.93 20.40
N THR A 140 4.30 4.25 19.62
CA THR A 140 3.00 4.75 20.14
C THR A 140 1.76 4.10 19.52
N ALA A 141 1.86 2.95 18.85
CA ALA A 141 0.73 2.30 18.19
C ALA A 141 0.24 1.04 18.96
N PRO A 142 -0.62 1.18 19.98
CA PRO A 142 -0.94 0.09 20.91
C PRO A 142 -1.76 -1.06 20.30
N ALA A 143 -2.40 -0.87 19.14
CA ALA A 143 -3.37 -1.82 18.60
C ALA A 143 -3.02 -2.43 17.24
N LEU A 144 -1.82 -2.19 16.70
CA LEU A 144 -1.39 -2.82 15.44
C LEU A 144 -1.09 -4.31 15.59
N PRO A 145 -1.23 -5.11 14.51
CA PRO A 145 -0.78 -6.50 14.51
C PRO A 145 0.70 -6.61 14.88
N ALA A 146 1.07 -7.68 15.57
CA ALA A 146 2.46 -7.95 15.90
C ALA A 146 3.30 -8.04 14.62
N GLY A 147 4.49 -7.43 14.63
CA GLY A 147 5.37 -7.39 13.45
C GLY A 147 5.02 -6.33 12.41
N ALA A 148 4.07 -5.43 12.70
CA ALA A 148 3.85 -4.25 11.86
C ALA A 148 5.12 -3.37 11.79
N ARG A 149 5.30 -2.71 10.64
CA ARG A 149 6.46 -1.83 10.37
C ARG A 149 6.03 -0.60 9.60
N ALA A 150 6.63 0.54 9.91
CA ALA A 150 6.37 1.80 9.23
C ALA A 150 7.61 2.34 8.55
N PHE A 151 7.41 3.02 7.43
CA PHE A 151 8.47 3.61 6.63
C PHE A 151 8.07 5.01 6.20
N ARG A 152 9.04 5.91 6.18
CA ARG A 152 8.95 7.20 5.49
C ARG A 152 9.71 7.08 4.18
N ILE A 153 9.11 7.55 3.10
CA ILE A 153 9.74 7.59 1.78
C ILE A 153 9.66 9.02 1.27
N ALA A 154 10.81 9.63 1.04
CA ALA A 154 10.93 10.96 0.45
C ALA A 154 11.46 10.83 -0.98
N ALA A 155 10.88 11.57 -1.91
CA ALA A 155 11.38 11.69 -3.26
C ALA A 155 11.63 13.16 -3.61
N ASN A 156 12.88 13.45 -3.94
CA ASN A 156 13.35 14.75 -4.36
C ASN A 156 13.61 14.71 -5.87
N GLY A 157 13.01 15.63 -6.61
CA GLY A 157 13.10 15.67 -8.07
C GLY A 157 12.89 17.08 -8.63
N PRO A 158 12.87 17.25 -9.96
CA PRO A 158 12.63 18.55 -10.60
C PRO A 158 11.19 19.09 -10.41
N GLY A 159 10.35 18.40 -9.63
CA GLY A 159 8.98 18.80 -9.27
C GLY A 159 8.86 19.07 -7.76
N PRO A 160 7.63 19.17 -7.23
CA PRO A 160 7.46 19.30 -5.78
C PRO A 160 8.01 18.05 -5.07
N ASP A 161 8.69 18.27 -3.94
CA ASP A 161 9.11 17.19 -3.07
C ASP A 161 7.89 16.42 -2.59
N VAL A 162 7.98 15.09 -2.65
CA VAL A 162 6.91 14.21 -2.22
C VAL A 162 7.41 13.39 -1.05
N GLU A 163 6.73 13.52 0.08
CA GLU A 163 6.89 12.64 1.23
C GLU A 163 5.65 11.75 1.35
N LEU A 164 5.89 10.47 1.60
CA LEU A 164 4.84 9.52 1.92
C LEU A 164 5.24 8.66 3.10
N TYR A 165 4.23 8.22 3.84
CA TYR A 165 4.37 7.28 4.93
C TYR A 165 3.65 5.99 4.58
N ALA A 166 4.27 4.85 4.89
CA ALA A 166 3.75 3.53 4.60
C ALA A 166 3.78 2.66 5.86
N VAL A 167 2.65 2.05 6.20
CA VAL A 167 2.54 1.08 7.30
C VAL A 167 2.21 -0.28 6.70
N PHE A 168 2.92 -1.32 7.11
CA PHE A 168 2.73 -2.71 6.69
C PHE A 168 2.43 -3.56 7.90
N ALA A 169 1.45 -4.44 7.81
CA ALA A 169 1.10 -5.35 8.88
C ALA A 169 0.72 -6.74 8.34
N PRO A 170 1.25 -7.83 8.92
CA PRO A 170 0.77 -9.17 8.62
C PRO A 170 -0.59 -9.43 9.29
N ASN A 171 -1.47 -10.16 8.61
CA ASN A 171 -2.78 -10.60 9.09
C ASN A 171 -3.11 -11.97 8.49
N GLY A 172 -2.78 -13.04 9.22
CA GLY A 172 -2.79 -14.40 8.68
C GLY A 172 -1.93 -14.48 7.41
N ARG A 173 -2.46 -15.10 6.35
CA ARG A 173 -1.78 -15.19 5.05
C ARG A 173 -1.75 -13.89 4.23
N TYR A 174 -2.20 -12.78 4.79
CA TYR A 174 -2.24 -11.50 4.07
C TYR A 174 -1.24 -10.50 4.66
N VAL A 175 -0.71 -9.63 3.80
CA VAL A 175 -0.01 -8.42 4.22
C VAL A 175 -0.87 -7.24 3.83
N GLN A 176 -1.31 -6.47 4.82
CA GLN A 176 -2.02 -5.22 4.63
C GLN A 176 -1.02 -4.07 4.65
N SER A 177 -1.20 -3.10 3.77
CA SER A 177 -0.43 -1.87 3.78
C SER A 177 -1.31 -0.65 3.55
N VAL A 178 -0.97 0.44 4.23
CA VAL A 178 -1.57 1.76 4.08
C VAL A 178 -0.47 2.74 3.75
N HIS A 179 -0.65 3.52 2.69
CA HIS A 179 0.25 4.60 2.29
C HIS A 179 -0.51 5.92 2.34
N VAL A 180 0.11 6.96 2.87
CA VAL A 180 -0.46 8.32 2.89
C VAL A 180 0.56 9.35 2.39
N SER A 181 0.07 10.40 1.73
CA SER A 181 0.84 11.56 1.28
C SER A 181 0.00 12.84 1.35
N GLY A 182 0.55 13.98 0.90
CA GLY A 182 -0.16 15.26 0.85
C GLY A 182 -0.25 15.96 2.21
N GLY A 183 0.89 16.10 2.89
CA GLY A 183 0.97 16.75 4.21
C GLY A 183 0.52 15.89 5.39
N ARG A 184 0.23 14.61 5.15
CA ARG A 184 -0.06 13.60 6.19
C ARG A 184 1.22 13.06 6.84
N HIS A 185 1.07 12.56 8.05
CA HIS A 185 2.15 12.00 8.86
C HIS A 185 1.99 10.49 9.08
N VAL A 186 2.98 9.86 9.71
CA VAL A 186 2.95 8.43 10.01
C VAL A 186 1.73 8.07 10.88
N GLU A 187 1.34 8.94 11.79
CA GLU A 187 0.21 8.77 12.70
C GLU A 187 -1.11 8.58 11.95
N ASP A 188 -1.30 9.25 10.80
CA ASP A 188 -2.49 9.09 9.97
C ASP A 188 -2.53 7.70 9.33
N ALA A 189 -1.41 7.23 8.78
CA ALA A 189 -1.31 5.88 8.22
C ALA A 189 -1.48 4.80 9.31
N LEU A 190 -1.01 5.06 10.54
CA LEU A 190 -1.19 4.17 11.68
C LEU A 190 -2.65 4.08 12.09
N ALA A 191 -3.36 5.20 12.19
CA ALA A 191 -4.78 5.23 12.54
C ALA A 191 -5.64 4.50 11.50
N MET A 192 -5.38 4.73 10.21
CA MET A 192 -6.05 4.03 9.12
C MET A 192 -5.77 2.52 9.14
N MET A 193 -4.51 2.14 9.39
CA MET A 193 -4.13 0.73 9.53
C MET A 193 -4.78 0.08 10.76
N GLU A 194 -4.90 0.80 11.87
CA GLU A 194 -5.56 0.30 13.08
C GLU A 194 -7.04 0.02 12.83
N SER A 195 -7.76 0.95 12.18
CA SER A 195 -9.16 0.73 11.77
C SER A 195 -9.29 -0.49 10.85
N LEU A 196 -8.47 -0.55 9.81
CA LEU A 196 -8.46 -1.65 8.85
C LEU A 196 -8.18 -2.99 9.54
N ALA A 197 -7.16 -3.05 10.40
CA ALA A 197 -6.79 -4.25 11.14
C ALA A 197 -7.89 -4.67 12.12
N GLY A 198 -8.50 -3.72 12.84
CA GLY A 198 -9.61 -3.98 13.75
C GLY A 198 -10.81 -4.61 13.02
N ARG A 199 -11.14 -4.07 11.84
CA ARG A 199 -12.22 -4.59 10.99
C ARG A 199 -11.93 -5.97 10.42
N THR A 200 -10.70 -6.22 9.98
CA THR A 200 -10.35 -7.46 9.27
C THR A 200 -10.00 -8.63 10.20
N ARG A 201 -9.53 -8.37 11.43
CA ARG A 201 -9.36 -9.42 12.45
C ARG A 201 -10.65 -10.18 12.75
N ILE A 202 -11.79 -9.50 12.73
CA ILE A 202 -13.10 -10.13 12.96
C ILE A 202 -13.41 -11.15 11.85
N LEU A 203 -12.91 -10.91 10.63
CA LEU A 203 -13.17 -11.75 9.46
C LEU A 203 -12.22 -12.95 9.38
N THR A 204 -10.98 -12.81 9.84
CA THR A 204 -9.99 -13.90 9.86
C THR A 204 -10.16 -14.85 11.05
N ALA A 205 -10.66 -14.37 12.20
CA ALA A 205 -10.93 -15.21 13.37
C ALA A 205 -12.17 -16.13 13.22
N ALA A 206 -13.00 -15.90 12.20
CA ALA A 206 -14.23 -16.66 11.95
C ALA A 206 -14.08 -17.78 10.91
N ARG A 207 -12.86 -18.02 10.40
CA ARG A 207 -12.52 -19.05 9.40
C ARG A 207 -11.53 -20.05 9.97
#